data_AF-A0A378LNI8-F1
#
_entry.id   AF-A0A378LNI8-F1
#
_cell.length_a   1.000
_cell.length_b   1.000
_cell.length_c   1.000
_cell.angle_alpha   90.00
_cell.angle_beta   90.00
_cell.angle_gamma   90.00
#
_symmetry.space_group_name_H-M   'P 1'
#
loop_
_entity.id
_entity.type
_entity.pdbx_description
1 polymer ?
#
loop_
_entity_poly.entity_id
_entity_poly.type
_entity_poly.pdbx_seq_one_letter_code
_entity_poly.pdbx_strand_id
1 'polypeptide(L)'
;MFSKNLLQFLMSVPDASGTYFGMMLKQHLNNLINFFDSDYKNRHYYHNAAKERLLEYIKASNLSITPSEAITAIQKRFRDSDLTINFKLDLLLDDTLTASDEHFNAYMLTNDGLSPEYLEKRNKAEQYYFNFSETETLDNPETQRSRPHYAALNYANNPSGSSPGYGSGFFKLKSAVKHRCTFSSEDTYTVYDCYLAFLRSGKIPQLQPKGLISGYHNLTHLISTLNDNQLDYLIGSKREEYMDADAFYIEAHVHSNLDWNKDVEALVLVEDVEVGGKSLNAYTEEEQEIIIQNATNFARKHNIDCYITDAKGIITSYLYRKEESGLKPEVKQVKTEVWNSDTWKGESFRFFKPRSEQTKKIGSLVKTYESIADQNNLTARLFVISELQIALVDWLHQKPQGARASTMLILLDQVLKEQHALTESIADILEADANPILKIS
;
A
#
# COMPACT_ATOMS: atom_id res chain seq x y z
N MET A 1 16.31 18.03 -8.07
CA MET A 1 16.92 19.39 -8.13
C MET A 1 17.05 20.07 -6.78
N PHE A 2 16.03 20.05 -5.91
CA PHE A 2 16.08 20.65 -4.56
C PHE A 2 17.30 20.22 -3.71
N SER A 3 17.59 18.91 -3.65
CA SER A 3 18.75 18.36 -2.93
C SER A 3 20.09 18.80 -3.51
N LYS A 4 20.18 19.07 -4.82
CA LYS A 4 21.40 19.55 -5.49
C LYS A 4 21.66 21.03 -5.17
N ASN A 5 20.61 21.85 -5.16
CA ASN A 5 20.69 23.27 -4.80
C ASN A 5 20.95 23.46 -3.31
N LEU A 6 20.33 22.65 -2.44
CA LEU A 6 20.61 22.63 -1.00
C LEU A 6 22.06 22.22 -0.72
N LEU A 7 22.59 21.22 -1.44
CA LEU A 7 24.00 20.83 -1.33
C LEU A 7 24.94 21.96 -1.80
N GLN A 8 24.66 22.60 -2.94
CA GLN A 8 25.45 23.75 -3.40
C GLN A 8 25.43 24.91 -2.40
N PHE A 9 24.27 25.19 -1.80
CA PHE A 9 24.14 26.18 -0.74
C PHE A 9 24.97 25.81 0.50
N LEU A 10 24.84 24.57 0.99
CA LEU A 10 25.61 24.10 2.15
C LEU A 10 27.12 24.04 1.87
N MET A 11 27.53 23.76 0.62
CA MET A 11 28.92 23.81 0.19
C MET A 11 29.44 25.24 -0.01
N SER A 12 28.56 26.24 -0.12
CA SER A 12 28.95 27.65 -0.21
C SER A 12 29.20 28.31 1.16
N VAL A 13 28.91 27.61 2.26
CA VAL A 13 29.16 28.10 3.63
C VAL A 13 30.64 27.88 3.99
N PRO A 14 31.48 28.93 4.06
CA PRO A 14 32.94 28.80 4.10
C PRO A 14 33.49 28.10 5.36
N ASP A 15 32.76 28.15 6.48
CA ASP A 15 33.23 27.62 7.78
C ASP A 15 32.79 26.18 8.08
N ALA A 16 31.96 25.56 7.23
CA ALA A 16 31.50 24.20 7.49
C ALA A 16 32.57 23.15 7.10
N SER A 17 33.33 23.37 6.02
CA SER A 17 34.21 22.36 5.43
C SER A 17 35.45 21.98 6.26
N GLY A 18 35.83 22.80 7.24
CA GLY A 18 36.97 22.54 8.11
C GLY A 18 36.62 21.79 9.41
N THR A 19 35.34 21.61 9.71
CA THR A 19 34.89 20.95 10.94
C THR A 19 34.51 19.49 10.67
N TYR A 20 34.73 18.62 11.64
CA TYR A 20 34.28 17.22 11.60
C TYR A 20 32.77 17.12 11.29
N PHE A 21 31.98 18.06 11.82
CA PHE A 21 30.55 18.16 11.56
C PHE A 21 30.24 18.42 10.07
N GLY A 22 30.93 19.36 9.41
CA GLY A 22 30.71 19.61 8.00
C GLY A 22 31.16 18.46 7.08
N MET A 23 32.19 17.71 7.47
CA MET A 23 32.56 16.48 6.75
C MET A 23 31.47 15.40 6.86
N MET A 24 30.92 15.18 8.05
CA MET A 24 29.81 14.24 8.28
C MET A 24 28.55 14.66 7.51
N LEU A 25 28.18 15.94 7.57
CA LEU A 25 27.03 16.48 6.86
C LEU A 25 27.19 16.34 5.33
N LYS A 26 28.38 16.63 4.80
CA LYS A 26 28.70 16.43 3.37
C LYS A 26 28.56 14.97 2.95
N GLN A 27 29.09 14.03 3.74
CA GLN A 27 28.95 12.61 3.46
C GLN A 27 27.48 12.18 3.48
N HIS A 28 26.71 12.62 4.47
CA HIS A 28 25.29 12.28 4.58
C HIS A 28 24.47 12.82 3.41
N LEU A 29 24.72 14.07 3.00
CA LEU A 29 24.06 14.66 1.84
C LEU A 29 24.46 14.01 0.52
N ASN A 30 25.73 13.63 0.35
CA ASN A 30 26.17 12.86 -0.81
C ASN A 30 25.48 11.49 -0.87
N ASN A 31 25.34 10.81 0.28
CA ASN A 31 24.61 9.55 0.37
C ASN A 31 23.12 9.76 0.01
N LEU A 32 22.49 10.82 0.49
CA LEU A 32 21.11 11.17 0.14
C LEU A 32 20.97 11.47 -1.36
N ILE A 33 21.88 12.24 -1.96
CA ILE A 33 21.85 12.54 -3.40
C ILE A 33 22.01 11.26 -4.22
N ASN A 34 22.99 10.42 -3.88
CA ASN A 34 23.21 9.16 -4.57
C ASN A 34 21.99 8.25 -4.44
N PHE A 35 21.37 8.21 -3.25
CA PHE A 35 20.12 7.50 -3.02
C PHE A 35 19.00 8.03 -3.93
N PHE A 36 18.71 9.34 -3.91
CA PHE A 36 17.66 9.93 -4.74
C PHE A 36 17.92 9.81 -6.24
N ASP A 37 19.18 9.94 -6.69
CA ASP A 37 19.54 9.80 -8.10
C ASP A 37 19.39 8.35 -8.55
N SER A 38 19.80 7.38 -7.72
CA SER A 38 19.60 5.95 -8.01
C SER A 38 18.12 5.58 -8.04
N ASP A 39 17.35 6.05 -7.07
CA ASP A 39 15.91 5.79 -6.98
C ASP A 39 15.14 6.46 -8.12
N TYR A 40 15.49 7.69 -8.49
CA TYR A 40 14.91 8.38 -9.64
C TYR A 40 15.22 7.65 -10.96
N LYS A 41 16.49 7.28 -11.18
CA LYS A 41 16.89 6.51 -12.36
C LYS A 41 16.15 5.19 -12.45
N ASN A 42 16.02 4.49 -11.33
CA ASN A 42 15.25 3.26 -11.25
C ASN A 42 13.79 3.52 -11.62
N ARG A 43 13.11 4.46 -10.97
CA ARG A 43 11.70 4.77 -11.26
C ARG A 43 11.46 5.12 -12.73
N HIS A 44 12.29 5.96 -13.32
CA HIS A 44 12.18 6.32 -14.73
C HIS A 44 12.41 5.11 -15.64
N TYR A 45 13.41 4.28 -15.31
CA TYR A 45 13.71 3.07 -16.05
C TYR A 45 12.53 2.07 -16.03
N TYR A 46 11.98 1.74 -14.86
CA TYR A 46 10.85 0.81 -14.75
C TYR A 46 9.57 1.39 -15.34
N HIS A 47 9.35 2.70 -15.27
CA HIS A 47 8.23 3.34 -15.95
C HIS A 47 8.32 3.17 -17.48
N ASN A 48 9.51 3.37 -18.06
CA ASN A 48 9.73 3.14 -19.48
C ASN A 48 9.60 1.67 -19.84
N ALA A 49 10.13 0.75 -19.02
CA ALA A 49 9.97 -0.70 -19.24
C ALA A 49 8.50 -1.12 -19.21
N ALA A 50 7.70 -0.60 -18.27
CA ALA A 50 6.26 -0.83 -18.23
C ALA A 50 5.56 -0.29 -19.50
N LYS A 51 5.96 0.90 -19.95
CA LYS A 51 5.42 1.52 -21.18
C LYS A 51 5.75 0.69 -22.43
N GLU A 52 6.98 0.20 -22.56
CA GLU A 52 7.41 -0.67 -23.65
C GLU A 52 6.65 -2.00 -23.63
N ARG A 53 6.58 -2.65 -22.46
CA ARG A 53 5.83 -3.89 -22.27
C ARG A 53 4.37 -3.76 -22.66
N LEU A 54 3.71 -2.69 -22.19
CA LEU A 54 2.32 -2.42 -22.55
C LEU A 54 2.16 -2.07 -24.03
N LEU A 55 3.09 -1.33 -24.64
CA LEU A 55 3.03 -1.00 -26.05
C LEU A 55 3.11 -2.25 -26.93
N GLU A 56 3.99 -3.20 -26.60
CA GLU A 56 4.09 -4.49 -27.27
C GLU A 56 2.78 -5.27 -27.17
N TYR A 57 2.27 -5.41 -25.94
CA TYR A 57 1.04 -6.15 -25.67
C TYR A 57 -0.19 -5.50 -26.34
N ILE A 58 -0.38 -4.18 -26.22
CA ILE A 58 -1.49 -3.42 -26.82
C ILE A 58 -1.51 -3.60 -28.34
N LYS A 59 -0.34 -3.57 -28.99
CA LYS A 59 -0.22 -3.82 -30.44
C LYS A 59 -0.58 -5.25 -30.81
N ALA A 60 -0.08 -6.23 -30.06
CA ALA A 60 -0.36 -7.64 -30.29
C ALA A 60 -1.86 -7.97 -30.12
N SER A 61 -2.52 -7.35 -29.15
CA SER A 61 -3.94 -7.56 -28.82
C SER A 61 -4.90 -6.60 -29.55
N ASN A 62 -4.38 -5.73 -30.42
CA ASN A 62 -5.16 -4.73 -31.18
C ASN A 62 -6.11 -3.88 -30.30
N LEU A 63 -5.63 -3.44 -29.13
CA LEU A 63 -6.39 -2.62 -28.20
C LEU A 63 -6.30 -1.13 -28.56
N SER A 64 -7.38 -0.38 -28.35
CA SER A 64 -7.44 1.06 -28.65
C SER A 64 -6.99 1.98 -27.50
N ILE A 65 -6.28 1.42 -26.51
CA ILE A 65 -5.80 2.14 -25.33
C ILE A 65 -4.33 2.55 -25.50
N THR A 66 -3.93 3.70 -25.01
CA THR A 66 -2.51 4.09 -24.97
C THR A 66 -1.79 3.44 -23.78
N PRO A 67 -0.46 3.24 -23.84
CA PRO A 67 0.30 2.73 -22.70
C PRO A 67 0.13 3.56 -21.42
N SER A 68 0.03 4.89 -21.52
CA SER A 68 -0.14 5.76 -20.36
C SER A 68 -1.51 5.56 -19.69
N GLU A 69 -2.59 5.47 -20.48
CA GLU A 69 -3.93 5.18 -19.95
C GLU A 69 -3.97 3.79 -19.28
N ALA A 70 -3.32 2.79 -19.90
CA ALA A 70 -3.21 1.45 -19.33
C ALA A 70 -2.44 1.46 -17.99
N ILE A 71 -1.31 2.17 -17.90
CA ILE A 71 -0.56 2.32 -16.63
C ILE A 71 -1.45 2.91 -15.54
N THR A 72 -2.13 4.03 -15.83
CA THR A 72 -3.02 4.69 -14.86
C THR A 72 -4.13 3.76 -14.40
N ALA A 73 -4.77 3.03 -15.32
CA ALA A 73 -5.84 2.09 -15.01
C ALA A 73 -5.35 0.93 -14.13
N ILE A 74 -4.21 0.31 -14.47
CA ILE A 74 -3.62 -0.78 -13.70
C ILE A 74 -3.21 -0.31 -12.30
N GLN A 75 -2.54 0.84 -12.19
CA GLN A 75 -2.14 1.39 -10.90
C GLN A 75 -3.35 1.68 -10.01
N LYS A 76 -4.40 2.29 -10.57
CA LYS A 76 -5.64 2.53 -9.84
C LYS A 76 -6.24 1.22 -9.36
N ARG A 77 -6.31 0.21 -10.23
CA ARG A 77 -6.79 -1.12 -9.86
C ARG A 77 -6.01 -1.66 -8.67
N PHE A 78 -4.67 -1.72 -8.74
CA PHE A 78 -3.84 -2.20 -7.63
C PHE A 78 -4.03 -1.43 -6.32
N ARG A 79 -4.16 -0.10 -6.40
CA ARG A 79 -4.40 0.74 -5.21
C ARG A 79 -5.75 0.49 -4.57
N ASP A 80 -6.77 0.16 -5.36
CA ASP A 80 -8.14 -0.06 -4.90
C ASP A 80 -8.42 -1.52 -4.49
N SER A 81 -7.64 -2.49 -4.99
CA SER A 81 -7.82 -3.92 -4.70
C SER A 81 -7.70 -4.26 -3.23
N ASP A 82 -8.42 -5.26 -2.74
CA ASP A 82 -8.18 -5.75 -1.38
C ASP A 82 -6.81 -6.44 -1.25
N LEU A 83 -6.24 -6.42 -0.05
CA LEU A 83 -5.08 -7.21 0.31
C LEU A 83 -5.57 -8.36 1.19
N THR A 84 -5.31 -9.60 0.82
CA THR A 84 -5.88 -10.78 1.50
C THR A 84 -4.83 -11.80 1.90
N ILE A 85 -5.08 -12.50 3.00
CA ILE A 85 -4.31 -13.68 3.45
C ILE A 85 -5.26 -14.87 3.50
N ASN A 86 -5.09 -15.79 2.56
CA ASN A 86 -5.88 -17.02 2.47
C ASN A 86 -5.37 -18.09 3.46
N PHE A 87 -6.28 -18.91 3.96
CA PHE A 87 -5.99 -20.02 4.86
C PHE A 87 -7.02 -21.15 4.73
N LYS A 88 -6.65 -22.36 5.15
CA LYS A 88 -7.54 -23.53 5.19
C LYS A 88 -8.45 -23.49 6.41
N LEU A 89 -9.74 -23.78 6.22
CA LEU A 89 -10.72 -23.80 7.32
C LEU A 89 -10.40 -24.85 8.39
N ASP A 90 -9.56 -25.84 8.10
CA ASP A 90 -9.05 -26.80 9.08
C ASP A 90 -8.37 -26.10 10.28
N LEU A 91 -7.76 -24.93 10.07
CA LEU A 91 -7.13 -24.14 11.15
C LEU A 91 -8.14 -23.52 12.14
N LEU A 92 -9.42 -23.53 11.78
CA LEU A 92 -10.51 -23.13 12.67
C LEU A 92 -11.12 -24.35 13.39
N LEU A 93 -10.90 -25.58 12.93
CA LEU A 93 -11.38 -26.78 13.61
C LEU A 93 -10.52 -27.14 14.83
N ASP A 94 -9.21 -26.93 14.72
CA ASP A 94 -8.23 -27.31 15.75
C ASP A 94 -7.87 -26.16 16.71
N ASP A 95 -8.54 -25.01 16.59
CA ASP A 95 -8.27 -23.78 17.36
C ASP A 95 -6.84 -23.21 17.13
N THR A 96 -6.11 -23.68 16.10
CA THR A 96 -4.75 -23.23 15.81
C THR A 96 -4.72 -21.76 15.41
N LEU A 97 -5.69 -21.31 14.62
CA LEU A 97 -5.77 -19.91 14.18
C LEU A 97 -6.05 -18.93 15.33
N THR A 98 -6.81 -19.37 16.32
CA THR A 98 -7.34 -18.53 17.40
C THR A 98 -6.44 -18.50 18.64
N ALA A 99 -5.54 -19.47 18.77
CA ALA A 99 -4.62 -19.61 19.89
C ALA A 99 -3.56 -18.50 19.98
N SER A 100 -3.23 -17.85 18.86
CA SER A 100 -2.21 -16.81 18.79
C SER A 100 -2.80 -15.40 18.62
N ASP A 101 -2.26 -14.43 19.35
CA ASP A 101 -2.54 -13.00 19.11
C ASP A 101 -1.75 -12.43 17.93
N GLU A 102 -0.80 -13.21 17.38
CA GLU A 102 0.06 -12.84 16.25
C GLU A 102 -0.18 -13.77 15.05
N HIS A 103 -0.07 -13.24 13.84
CA HIS A 103 -0.09 -14.03 12.60
C HIS A 103 1.25 -14.72 12.35
N PHE A 104 1.21 -15.99 11.95
CA PHE A 104 2.36 -16.70 11.40
C PHE A 104 2.08 -17.06 9.94
N ASN A 105 3.12 -17.03 9.11
CA ASN A 105 2.96 -17.43 7.71
C ASN A 105 2.58 -18.92 7.60
N ALA A 106 1.84 -19.29 6.56
CA ALA A 106 1.41 -20.68 6.35
C ALA A 106 2.58 -21.69 6.40
N TYR A 107 3.73 -21.35 5.82
CA TYR A 107 4.93 -22.19 5.85
C TYR A 107 5.61 -22.30 7.22
N MET A 108 5.28 -21.40 8.16
CA MET A 108 5.73 -21.45 9.55
C MET A 108 4.81 -22.31 10.41
N LEU A 109 3.53 -22.40 10.04
CA LEU A 109 2.52 -23.16 10.79
C LEU A 109 2.58 -24.66 10.51
N THR A 110 2.96 -25.06 9.29
CA THR A 110 3.03 -26.47 8.90
C THR A 110 4.41 -26.77 8.32
N ASN A 111 5.27 -27.44 9.10
CA ASN A 111 6.44 -28.13 8.53
C ASN A 111 6.01 -29.29 7.61
N ASP A 112 4.73 -29.65 7.61
CA ASP A 112 4.16 -30.73 6.84
C ASP A 112 4.15 -30.41 5.34
N GLY A 113 5.16 -30.93 4.64
CA GLY A 113 5.16 -31.06 3.18
C GLY A 113 6.02 -30.06 2.42
N LEU A 114 6.69 -29.11 3.09
CA LEU A 114 7.66 -28.24 2.41
C LEU A 114 9.00 -28.94 2.28
N SER A 115 9.51 -29.06 1.05
CA SER A 115 10.83 -29.65 0.84
C SER A 115 11.93 -28.77 1.46
N PRO A 116 13.03 -29.36 1.98
CA PRO A 116 14.18 -28.58 2.43
C PRO A 116 14.71 -27.63 1.35
N GLU A 117 14.64 -28.06 0.08
CA GLU A 117 15.00 -27.24 -1.08
C GLU A 117 14.12 -25.99 -1.21
N TYR A 118 12.81 -26.11 -0.98
CA TYR A 118 11.88 -24.98 -0.99
C TYR A 118 12.25 -23.96 0.09
N LEU A 119 12.50 -24.41 1.32
CA LEU A 119 12.88 -23.53 2.43
C LEU A 119 14.23 -22.84 2.19
N GLU A 120 15.23 -23.57 1.70
CA GLU A 120 16.54 -23.00 1.35
C GLU A 120 16.40 -21.90 0.30
N LYS A 121 15.64 -22.17 -0.76
CA LYS A 121 15.41 -21.21 -1.84
C LYS A 121 14.66 -19.97 -1.36
N ARG A 122 13.61 -20.14 -0.55
CA ARG A 122 12.86 -19.03 0.04
C ARG A 122 13.77 -18.16 0.93
N ASN A 123 14.59 -18.78 1.78
CA ASN A 123 15.52 -18.05 2.62
C ASN A 123 16.51 -17.22 1.79
N LYS A 124 17.06 -17.77 0.70
CA LYS A 124 17.93 -17.02 -0.22
C LYS A 124 17.21 -15.86 -0.91
N ALA A 125 15.97 -16.07 -1.34
CA ALA A 125 15.17 -15.01 -1.95
C ALA A 125 14.88 -13.88 -0.95
N GLU A 126 14.43 -14.21 0.27
CA GLU A 126 14.18 -13.24 1.32
C GLU A 126 15.46 -12.52 1.77
N GLN A 127 16.58 -13.23 1.89
CA GLN A 127 17.88 -12.62 2.15
C GLN A 127 18.26 -11.61 1.07
N TYR A 128 18.07 -11.99 -0.20
CA TYR A 128 18.42 -11.15 -1.33
C TYR A 128 17.55 -9.88 -1.42
N TYR A 129 16.23 -10.04 -1.30
CA TYR A 129 15.28 -8.95 -1.50
C TYR A 129 15.05 -8.09 -0.27
N PHE A 130 15.07 -8.69 0.91
CA PHE A 130 14.67 -8.05 2.17
C PHE A 130 15.82 -7.92 3.16
N ASN A 131 17.05 -8.34 2.78
CA ASN A 131 18.23 -8.35 3.64
C ASN A 131 18.06 -9.15 4.93
N PHE A 132 17.25 -10.22 4.89
CA PHE A 132 17.11 -11.15 6.00
C PHE A 132 18.39 -12.00 6.19
N SER A 133 18.81 -12.27 7.43
CA SER A 133 20.05 -13.03 7.70
C SER A 133 19.78 -14.53 7.85
N GLU A 134 20.56 -15.38 7.19
CA GLU A 134 20.48 -16.84 7.35
C GLU A 134 20.90 -17.34 8.75
N THR A 135 21.69 -16.55 9.49
CA THR A 135 22.15 -16.92 10.85
C THR A 135 21.03 -16.86 11.87
N GLU A 136 19.91 -16.26 11.49
CA GLU A 136 18.71 -16.18 12.29
C GLU A 136 17.92 -17.47 12.09
N THR A 137 18.05 -18.40 13.04
CA THR A 137 17.38 -19.70 12.96
C THR A 137 15.86 -19.53 12.99
N LEU A 138 15.15 -20.38 12.23
CA LEU A 138 13.68 -20.43 12.26
C LEU A 138 13.13 -20.64 13.68
N ASP A 139 13.92 -21.18 14.60
CA ASP A 139 13.52 -21.42 15.99
C ASP A 139 13.50 -20.16 16.87
N ASN A 140 14.02 -19.02 16.39
CA ASN A 140 14.00 -17.76 17.14
C ASN A 140 12.71 -16.95 16.83
N PRO A 141 11.83 -16.71 17.81
CA PRO A 141 10.60 -15.93 17.59
C PRO A 141 10.85 -14.50 17.10
N GLU A 142 11.92 -13.85 17.56
CA GLU A 142 12.27 -12.48 17.11
C GLU A 142 12.64 -12.44 15.63
N THR A 143 13.30 -13.50 15.17
CA THR A 143 13.61 -13.71 13.76
C THR A 143 12.36 -13.97 12.94
N GLN A 144 11.43 -14.80 13.45
CA GLN A 144 10.17 -15.03 12.73
C GLN A 144 9.38 -13.74 12.55
N ARG A 145 9.41 -12.85 13.55
CA ARG A 145 8.80 -11.51 13.52
C ARG A 145 9.48 -10.52 12.58
N SER A 146 10.75 -10.73 12.24
CA SER A 146 11.47 -9.86 11.31
C SER A 146 11.21 -10.22 9.84
N ARG A 147 10.68 -11.42 9.57
CA ARG A 147 10.34 -11.89 8.22
C ARG A 147 9.05 -11.23 7.71
N PRO A 148 8.93 -11.04 6.39
CA PRO A 148 7.70 -10.51 5.83
C PRO A 148 6.54 -11.50 6.04
N HIS A 149 5.34 -10.96 6.34
CA HIS A 149 4.12 -11.77 6.23
C HIS A 149 3.64 -11.80 4.79
N TYR A 150 3.22 -12.97 4.34
CA TYR A 150 2.81 -13.19 2.97
C TYR A 150 1.29 -13.01 2.84
N ALA A 151 0.92 -12.07 1.97
CA ALA A 151 -0.43 -11.78 1.55
C ALA A 151 -0.45 -11.75 0.02
N ALA A 152 -1.60 -11.48 -0.58
CA ALA A 152 -1.67 -11.22 -2.00
C ALA A 152 -2.74 -10.18 -2.34
N LEU A 153 -2.49 -9.47 -3.44
CA LEU A 153 -3.33 -8.38 -3.90
C LEU A 153 -4.49 -8.95 -4.72
N ASN A 154 -5.72 -8.80 -4.24
CA ASN A 154 -6.92 -9.30 -4.89
C ASN A 154 -7.38 -8.38 -6.04
N TYR A 155 -6.49 -8.10 -7.00
CA TYR A 155 -6.83 -7.26 -8.15
C TYR A 155 -7.79 -7.92 -9.14
N ALA A 156 -8.01 -9.22 -8.98
CA ALA A 156 -9.04 -9.96 -9.69
C ALA A 156 -10.45 -9.79 -9.08
N ASN A 157 -10.58 -9.16 -7.89
CA ASN A 157 -11.80 -9.19 -7.10
C ASN A 157 -12.36 -10.62 -6.96
N ASN A 158 -11.47 -11.61 -6.77
CA ASN A 158 -11.88 -12.99 -6.61
C ASN A 158 -12.68 -13.11 -5.30
N PRO A 159 -13.91 -13.66 -5.34
CA PRO A 159 -14.75 -13.91 -4.17
C PRO A 159 -14.06 -14.64 -3.03
N SER A 160 -13.10 -15.52 -3.37
CA SER A 160 -12.37 -16.34 -2.41
C SER A 160 -11.05 -15.73 -1.96
N GLY A 161 -10.85 -14.43 -2.16
CA GLY A 161 -9.57 -13.78 -1.90
C GLY A 161 -8.56 -14.00 -3.03
N SER A 162 -7.40 -13.39 -2.89
CA SER A 162 -6.37 -13.32 -3.95
C SER A 162 -5.73 -14.66 -4.30
N SER A 163 -5.73 -15.63 -3.37
CA SER A 163 -4.96 -16.87 -3.50
C SER A 163 -5.75 -18.06 -2.96
N PRO A 164 -6.89 -18.42 -3.57
CA PRO A 164 -7.76 -19.47 -3.02
C PRO A 164 -7.10 -20.85 -3.03
N GLY A 165 -6.02 -21.06 -3.80
CA GLY A 165 -5.15 -22.24 -3.68
C GLY A 165 -4.63 -22.53 -2.26
N TYR A 166 -4.64 -21.53 -1.35
CA TYR A 166 -4.27 -21.69 0.05
C TYR A 166 -5.46 -21.91 1.01
N GLY A 167 -6.69 -21.89 0.50
CA GLY A 167 -7.90 -22.24 1.23
C GLY A 167 -9.06 -21.27 1.02
N SER A 168 -10.22 -21.71 1.51
CA SER A 168 -11.55 -21.09 1.38
C SER A 168 -11.90 -20.11 2.50
N GLY A 169 -10.97 -19.84 3.42
CA GLY A 169 -11.05 -18.72 4.37
C GLY A 169 -10.00 -17.67 4.04
N PHE A 170 -10.29 -16.39 4.30
CA PHE A 170 -9.27 -15.35 4.20
C PHE A 170 -9.49 -14.18 5.16
N PHE A 171 -8.38 -13.56 5.54
CA PHE A 171 -8.38 -12.24 6.18
C PHE A 171 -8.32 -11.16 5.12
N LYS A 172 -9.26 -10.23 5.14
CA LYS A 172 -9.19 -8.98 4.39
C LYS A 172 -8.44 -7.94 5.22
N LEU A 173 -7.29 -7.47 4.73
CA LEU A 173 -6.46 -6.49 5.41
C LEU A 173 -6.90 -5.07 5.06
N LYS A 174 -6.75 -4.15 6.01
CA LYS A 174 -7.04 -2.73 5.78
C LYS A 174 -6.07 -2.14 4.77
N SER A 175 -6.55 -1.17 3.98
CA SER A 175 -5.76 -0.51 2.93
C SER A 175 -4.44 0.09 3.43
N ALA A 176 -4.40 0.59 4.67
CA ALA A 176 -3.19 1.15 5.28
C ALA A 176 -2.01 0.16 5.34
N VAL A 177 -2.27 -1.15 5.40
CA VAL A 177 -1.25 -2.20 5.42
C VAL A 177 -0.41 -2.18 4.14
N LYS A 178 -0.98 -1.80 2.99
CA LYS A 178 -0.25 -1.76 1.72
C LYS A 178 0.96 -0.83 1.74
N HIS A 179 0.93 0.26 2.52
CA HIS A 179 2.04 1.22 2.60
C HIS A 179 3.32 0.65 3.21
N ARG A 180 3.21 -0.46 3.93
CA ARG A 180 4.34 -1.23 4.49
C ARG A 180 4.56 -2.54 3.74
N CYS A 181 3.99 -2.66 2.54
CA CYS A 181 4.18 -3.81 1.68
C CYS A 181 5.19 -3.55 0.57
N THR A 182 5.86 -4.63 0.17
CA THR A 182 6.39 -4.75 -1.19
C THR A 182 5.64 -5.83 -1.96
N PHE A 183 5.69 -5.77 -3.28
CA PHE A 183 4.89 -6.59 -4.18
C PHE A 183 5.76 -7.22 -5.25
N SER A 184 5.41 -8.42 -5.69
CA SER A 184 5.95 -9.08 -6.88
C SER A 184 4.80 -9.56 -7.76
N SER A 185 5.03 -9.65 -9.08
CA SER A 185 3.99 -10.10 -10.03
C SER A 185 3.67 -11.59 -9.91
N GLU A 186 4.52 -12.35 -9.24
CA GLU A 186 4.42 -13.79 -9.00
C GLU A 186 5.02 -14.11 -7.62
N ASP A 187 5.08 -15.40 -7.27
CA ASP A 187 5.80 -15.86 -6.09
C ASP A 187 7.26 -15.38 -6.11
N THR A 188 7.72 -14.84 -5.00
CA THR A 188 9.09 -14.34 -4.81
C THR A 188 10.15 -15.39 -5.10
N TYR A 189 9.88 -16.68 -4.88
CA TYR A 189 10.82 -17.72 -5.29
C TYR A 189 10.95 -17.81 -6.81
N THR A 190 9.86 -17.61 -7.56
CA THR A 190 9.84 -17.66 -9.03
C THR A 190 10.60 -16.47 -9.58
N VAL A 191 10.36 -15.28 -9.00
CA VAL A 191 11.08 -14.05 -9.33
C VAL A 191 12.59 -14.23 -9.07
N TYR A 192 12.96 -14.87 -7.97
CA TYR A 192 14.35 -15.18 -7.65
C TYR A 192 14.99 -16.18 -8.64
N ASP A 193 14.26 -17.20 -9.08
CA ASP A 193 14.73 -18.14 -10.10
C ASP A 193 14.98 -17.48 -11.45
N CYS A 194 14.05 -16.62 -11.88
CA CYS A 194 14.23 -15.82 -13.08
C CYS A 194 15.52 -15.00 -12.98
N TYR A 195 15.80 -14.41 -11.81
CA TYR A 195 17.06 -13.72 -11.56
C TYR A 195 18.29 -14.64 -11.66
N LEU A 196 18.25 -15.83 -11.05
CA LEU A 196 19.37 -16.78 -11.12
C LEU A 196 19.62 -17.29 -12.54
N ALA A 197 18.57 -17.69 -13.26
CA ALA A 197 18.65 -18.12 -14.66
C ALA A 197 19.24 -17.01 -15.52
N PHE A 198 18.84 -15.78 -15.23
CA PHE A 198 19.33 -14.61 -15.89
C PHE A 198 20.85 -14.40 -15.65
N LEU A 199 21.32 -14.43 -14.40
CA LEU A 199 22.75 -14.34 -14.08
C LEU A 199 23.58 -15.39 -14.81
N ARG A 200 23.07 -16.64 -14.90
CA ARG A 200 23.73 -17.75 -15.60
C ARG A 200 23.85 -17.50 -17.10
N SER A 201 22.92 -16.75 -17.69
CA SER A 201 22.92 -16.45 -19.12
C SER A 201 24.00 -15.43 -19.54
N GLY A 202 24.64 -14.74 -18.59
CA GLY A 202 25.66 -13.72 -18.86
C GLY A 202 25.14 -12.44 -19.52
N LYS A 203 23.85 -12.40 -19.87
CA LYS A 203 23.12 -11.15 -20.04
C LYS A 203 23.12 -10.51 -18.64
N ILE A 204 23.37 -9.21 -18.49
CA ILE A 204 23.09 -8.42 -17.27
C ILE A 204 21.77 -7.72 -17.55
N PRO A 205 20.74 -7.75 -16.69
CA PRO A 205 19.48 -7.20 -17.10
C PRO A 205 19.71 -5.69 -17.02
N GLN A 206 19.22 -4.95 -18.01
CA GLN A 206 19.10 -3.52 -17.79
C GLN A 206 18.19 -3.25 -16.56
N LEU A 207 17.26 -4.16 -16.25
CA LEU A 207 16.50 -4.23 -15.00
C LEU A 207 17.39 -4.69 -13.84
N GLN A 208 17.65 -3.82 -12.87
CA GLN A 208 18.23 -4.29 -11.60
C GLN A 208 17.29 -5.33 -10.98
N PRO A 209 17.78 -6.49 -10.50
CA PRO A 209 16.94 -7.55 -9.96
C PRO A 209 16.05 -7.10 -8.79
N LYS A 210 16.53 -6.12 -8.01
CA LYS A 210 15.75 -5.49 -6.92
C LYS A 210 14.48 -4.79 -7.39
N GLY A 211 14.36 -4.38 -8.65
CA GLY A 211 13.12 -3.77 -9.13
C GLY A 211 12.15 -4.73 -9.79
N LEU A 212 12.37 -6.04 -9.66
CA LEU A 212 11.30 -7.04 -9.83
C LEU A 212 10.33 -7.03 -8.63
N ILE A 213 10.72 -6.38 -7.53
CA ILE A 213 9.86 -6.08 -6.40
C ILE A 213 9.54 -4.60 -6.38
N SER A 214 8.28 -4.28 -6.08
CA SER A 214 7.75 -2.92 -6.07
C SER A 214 7.23 -2.53 -4.69
N GLY A 215 7.53 -1.31 -4.24
CA GLY A 215 6.82 -0.72 -3.09
C GLY A 215 5.48 -0.13 -3.52
N TYR A 216 4.58 0.12 -2.55
CA TYR A 216 3.25 0.69 -2.81
C TYR A 216 3.25 1.98 -3.65
N HIS A 217 4.25 2.84 -3.47
CA HIS A 217 4.34 4.10 -4.23
C HIS A 217 4.87 3.93 -5.65
N ASN A 218 5.39 2.74 -6.00
CA ASN A 218 6.06 2.45 -7.27
C ASN A 218 5.42 1.28 -8.02
N LEU A 219 4.12 1.05 -7.83
CA LEU A 219 3.38 -0.10 -8.40
C LEU A 219 3.50 -0.25 -9.93
N THR A 220 3.90 0.81 -10.66
CA THR A 220 4.24 0.70 -12.10
C THR A 220 5.31 -0.33 -12.38
N HIS A 221 6.23 -0.56 -11.44
CA HIS A 221 7.31 -1.54 -11.61
C HIS A 221 6.74 -2.94 -11.85
N LEU A 222 5.64 -3.30 -11.18
CA LEU A 222 4.98 -4.59 -11.36
C LEU A 222 4.52 -4.80 -12.80
N ILE A 223 4.07 -3.74 -13.48
CA ILE A 223 3.54 -3.83 -14.85
C ILE A 223 4.60 -4.39 -15.80
N SER A 224 5.87 -4.05 -15.59
CA SER A 224 6.97 -4.55 -16.41
C SER A 224 7.21 -6.05 -16.26
N THR A 225 6.71 -6.68 -15.20
CA THR A 225 6.88 -8.11 -14.90
C THR A 225 5.59 -8.91 -14.97
N LEU A 226 4.46 -8.30 -15.35
CA LEU A 226 3.21 -9.02 -15.54
C LEU A 226 3.27 -9.93 -16.77
N ASN A 227 2.75 -11.15 -16.62
CA ASN A 227 2.55 -12.06 -17.75
C ASN A 227 1.37 -11.61 -18.64
N ASP A 228 1.28 -12.15 -19.86
CA ASP A 228 0.24 -11.75 -20.82
C ASP A 228 -1.17 -12.01 -20.30
N ASN A 229 -1.39 -13.07 -19.52
CA ASN A 229 -2.71 -13.35 -18.97
C ASN A 229 -3.12 -12.28 -17.93
N GLN A 230 -2.20 -11.87 -17.06
CA GLN A 230 -2.44 -10.80 -16.09
C GLN A 230 -2.77 -9.48 -16.81
N LEU A 231 -2.07 -9.18 -17.91
CA LEU A 231 -2.37 -8.01 -18.75
C LEU A 231 -3.73 -8.15 -19.45
N ASP A 232 -4.05 -9.31 -20.03
CA ASP A 232 -5.37 -9.64 -20.60
C ASP A 232 -6.49 -9.32 -19.60
N TYR A 233 -6.31 -9.67 -18.33
CA TYR A 233 -7.31 -9.40 -17.30
C TYR A 233 -7.39 -7.91 -16.93
N LEU A 234 -6.23 -7.28 -16.75
CA LEU A 234 -6.15 -5.91 -16.24
C LEU A 234 -6.55 -4.84 -17.26
N ILE A 235 -6.25 -5.07 -18.54
CA ILE A 235 -6.50 -4.10 -19.63
C ILE A 235 -7.30 -4.68 -20.80
N GLY A 236 -7.38 -6.00 -20.90
CA GLY A 236 -7.98 -6.67 -22.04
C GLY A 236 -9.50 -6.81 -21.98
N SER A 237 -10.03 -7.49 -23.00
CA SER A 237 -11.45 -7.61 -23.31
C SER A 237 -12.15 -8.82 -22.65
N LYS A 238 -11.40 -9.68 -21.96
CA LYS A 238 -11.94 -10.90 -21.36
C LYS A 238 -12.45 -10.60 -19.96
N ARG A 239 -13.76 -10.45 -19.83
CA ARG A 239 -14.44 -10.43 -18.54
C ARG A 239 -14.81 -11.86 -18.14
N GLU A 240 -14.52 -12.19 -16.88
CA GLU A 240 -15.23 -13.17 -16.04
C GLU A 240 -15.10 -14.67 -16.35
N GLU A 241 -14.59 -15.11 -17.51
CA GLU A 241 -14.42 -16.56 -17.75
C GLU A 241 -13.14 -17.11 -17.07
N TYR A 242 -13.37 -17.75 -15.92
CA TYR A 242 -12.46 -18.62 -15.15
C TYR A 242 -11.00 -18.16 -15.10
N MET A 243 -10.68 -17.36 -14.09
CA MET A 243 -9.30 -17.16 -13.69
C MET A 243 -8.84 -18.41 -12.94
N ASP A 244 -7.85 -19.10 -13.50
CA ASP A 244 -7.12 -20.14 -12.78
C ASP A 244 -6.42 -19.50 -11.58
N ALA A 245 -6.90 -19.77 -10.38
CA ALA A 245 -6.50 -19.09 -9.15
C ALA A 245 -4.99 -18.95 -8.95
N ASP A 246 -4.23 -19.94 -9.42
CA ASP A 246 -2.79 -20.01 -9.20
C ASP A 246 -1.99 -19.19 -10.22
N ALA A 247 -2.58 -18.83 -11.36
CA ALA A 247 -1.88 -18.14 -12.46
C ALA A 247 -1.90 -16.60 -12.36
N PHE A 248 -2.59 -16.03 -11.36
CA PHE A 248 -2.94 -14.60 -11.37
C PHE A 248 -2.78 -13.86 -10.05
N TYR A 249 -2.05 -14.35 -9.04
CA TYR A 249 -1.88 -13.56 -7.83
C TYR A 249 -0.64 -12.65 -7.89
N ILE A 250 -0.76 -11.44 -7.36
CA ILE A 250 0.37 -10.55 -7.08
C ILE A 250 0.72 -10.77 -5.61
N GLU A 251 1.89 -11.32 -5.35
CA GLU A 251 2.35 -11.57 -3.98
C GLU A 251 2.67 -10.25 -3.28
N ALA A 252 2.29 -10.16 -2.01
CA ALA A 252 2.53 -9.02 -1.16
C ALA A 252 3.27 -9.43 0.12
N HIS A 253 4.29 -8.65 0.46
CA HIS A 253 5.20 -8.88 1.58
C HIS A 253 4.98 -7.78 2.61
N VAL A 254 4.31 -8.08 3.71
CA VAL A 254 4.08 -7.12 4.79
C VAL A 254 5.32 -7.06 5.69
N HIS A 255 6.04 -5.94 5.69
CA HIS A 255 7.34 -5.77 6.36
C HIS A 255 7.25 -5.46 7.87
N SER A 256 6.29 -6.06 8.57
CA SER A 256 6.12 -5.94 10.03
C SER A 256 4.98 -6.82 10.50
N ASN A 257 4.96 -7.12 11.80
CA ASN A 257 3.89 -7.88 12.44
C ASN A 257 2.50 -7.37 12.08
N LEU A 258 1.58 -8.32 11.87
CA LEU A 258 0.16 -8.07 11.74
C LEU A 258 -0.50 -8.10 13.12
N ASP A 259 -1.12 -6.99 13.50
CA ASP A 259 -2.02 -6.92 14.64
C ASP A 259 -3.45 -7.12 14.12
N TRP A 260 -4.13 -8.17 14.59
CA TRP A 260 -5.45 -8.52 14.11
C TRP A 260 -6.47 -7.39 14.23
N ASN A 261 -6.48 -6.63 15.32
CA ASN A 261 -7.42 -5.54 15.53
C ASN A 261 -7.08 -4.32 14.67
N LYS A 262 -5.79 -4.01 14.59
CA LYS A 262 -5.30 -2.83 13.86
C LYS A 262 -5.29 -3.03 12.35
N ASP A 263 -4.92 -4.20 11.87
CA ASP A 263 -4.54 -4.43 10.48
C ASP A 263 -5.56 -5.25 9.68
N VAL A 264 -6.39 -6.07 10.35
CA VAL A 264 -7.46 -6.82 9.69
C VAL A 264 -8.77 -6.06 9.72
N GLU A 265 -9.43 -6.03 8.57
CA GLU A 265 -10.76 -5.45 8.38
C GLU A 265 -11.84 -6.50 8.66
N ALA A 266 -11.70 -7.68 8.04
CA ALA A 266 -12.66 -8.76 8.17
C ALA A 266 -12.03 -10.16 8.07
N LEU A 267 -12.68 -11.13 8.71
CA LEU A 267 -12.51 -12.56 8.51
C LEU A 267 -13.65 -13.07 7.62
N VAL A 268 -13.32 -13.65 6.47
CA VAL A 268 -14.30 -14.08 5.46
C VAL A 268 -14.21 -15.59 5.27
N LEU A 269 -15.37 -16.26 5.30
CA LEU A 269 -15.51 -17.69 4.97
C LEU A 269 -16.27 -17.83 3.64
N VAL A 270 -15.90 -18.81 2.81
CA VAL A 270 -16.51 -19.03 1.50
C VAL A 270 -17.26 -20.36 1.46
N GLU A 271 -18.52 -20.32 1.04
CA GLU A 271 -19.42 -21.48 1.02
C GLU A 271 -19.04 -22.52 -0.05
N ASP A 272 -18.77 -22.05 -1.28
CA ASP A 272 -18.81 -22.89 -2.48
C ASP A 272 -17.57 -22.74 -3.39
N VAL A 273 -16.36 -22.83 -2.83
CA VAL A 273 -15.12 -22.87 -3.63
C VAL A 273 -14.18 -23.98 -3.16
N GLU A 274 -13.96 -24.97 -4.03
CA GLU A 274 -13.08 -26.14 -3.78
C GLU A 274 -11.62 -25.95 -4.24
N VAL A 275 -11.24 -24.72 -4.62
CA VAL A 275 -9.86 -24.46 -5.03
C VAL A 275 -8.98 -24.43 -3.78
N GLY A 276 -7.92 -25.24 -3.73
CA GLY A 276 -6.92 -25.20 -2.64
C GLY A 276 -7.32 -25.81 -1.30
N GLY A 277 -8.55 -26.27 -1.14
CA GLY A 277 -9.07 -26.86 0.10
C GLY A 277 -10.56 -27.16 0.04
N LYS A 278 -11.12 -27.67 1.15
CA LYS A 278 -12.56 -27.88 1.31
C LYS A 278 -13.26 -26.52 1.43
N SER A 279 -14.33 -26.31 0.67
CA SER A 279 -15.24 -25.19 0.92
C SER A 279 -15.98 -25.40 2.25
N LEU A 280 -16.61 -24.36 2.82
CA LEU A 280 -17.37 -24.53 4.07
C LEU A 280 -18.46 -25.61 3.93
N ASN A 281 -19.16 -25.67 2.78
CA ASN A 281 -20.21 -26.65 2.52
C ASN A 281 -19.69 -28.09 2.33
N ALA A 282 -18.38 -28.28 2.15
CA ALA A 282 -17.75 -29.60 2.05
C ALA A 282 -17.44 -30.23 3.43
N TYR A 283 -17.62 -29.49 4.52
CA TYR A 283 -17.53 -30.02 5.89
C TYR A 283 -18.88 -30.57 6.37
N THR A 284 -18.85 -31.48 7.34
CA THR A 284 -20.08 -31.95 8.01
C THR A 284 -20.77 -30.81 8.77
N GLU A 285 -22.08 -30.94 9.05
CA GLU A 285 -22.82 -29.92 9.81
C GLU A 285 -22.17 -29.60 11.17
N GLU A 286 -21.70 -30.63 11.88
CA GLU A 286 -20.98 -30.48 13.17
C GLU A 286 -19.66 -29.70 13.00
N GLU A 287 -18.87 -30.00 11.97
CA GLU A 287 -17.63 -29.28 11.67
C GLU A 287 -17.91 -27.83 11.26
N GLN A 288 -18.96 -27.57 10.48
CA GLN A 288 -19.35 -26.22 10.09
C GLN A 288 -19.74 -25.38 11.32
N GLU A 289 -20.50 -25.95 12.26
CA GLU A 289 -20.84 -25.28 13.52
C GLU A 289 -19.59 -24.89 14.32
N ILE A 290 -18.60 -25.79 14.42
CA ILE A 290 -17.32 -25.54 15.10
C ILE A 290 -16.56 -24.41 14.39
N ILE A 291 -16.41 -24.48 13.06
CA ILE A 291 -15.71 -23.46 12.26
C ILE A 291 -16.36 -22.09 12.46
N ILE A 292 -17.69 -22.01 12.34
CA ILE A 292 -18.45 -20.77 12.50
C ILE A 292 -18.29 -20.21 13.91
N GLN A 293 -18.39 -21.07 14.93
CA GLN A 293 -18.24 -20.65 16.33
C GLN A 293 -16.83 -20.09 16.61
N ASN A 294 -15.79 -20.76 16.12
CA ASN A 294 -14.41 -20.36 16.31
C ASN A 294 -14.07 -19.07 15.54
N ALA A 295 -14.54 -18.94 14.29
CA ALA A 295 -14.42 -17.71 13.52
C ALA A 295 -15.11 -16.53 14.22
N THR A 296 -16.33 -16.74 14.72
CA THR A 296 -17.09 -15.73 15.47
C THR A 296 -16.37 -15.29 16.74
N ASN A 297 -15.83 -16.25 17.49
CA ASN A 297 -15.08 -15.98 18.72
C ASN A 297 -13.81 -15.18 18.44
N PHE A 298 -13.05 -15.57 17.42
CA PHE A 298 -11.88 -14.85 16.96
C PHE A 298 -12.21 -13.40 16.59
N ALA A 299 -13.23 -13.22 15.75
CA ALA A 299 -13.65 -11.91 15.29
C ALA A 299 -14.08 -10.99 16.44
N ARG A 300 -14.80 -11.54 17.42
CA ARG A 300 -15.18 -10.83 18.64
C ARG A 300 -13.98 -10.45 19.50
N LYS A 301 -13.03 -11.38 19.70
CA LYS A 301 -11.79 -11.15 20.48
C LYS A 301 -10.97 -10.00 19.90
N HIS A 302 -10.84 -9.94 18.58
CA HIS A 302 -10.01 -8.95 17.88
C HIS A 302 -10.79 -7.73 17.35
N ASN A 303 -12.11 -7.71 17.55
CA ASN A 303 -13.00 -6.62 17.13
C ASN A 303 -12.91 -6.27 15.63
N ILE A 304 -13.00 -7.30 14.79
CA ILE A 304 -13.02 -7.26 13.32
C ILE A 304 -14.32 -7.86 12.80
N ASP A 305 -14.79 -7.49 11.62
CA ASP A 305 -16.02 -8.08 11.07
C ASP A 305 -15.81 -9.55 10.69
N CYS A 306 -16.87 -10.35 10.74
CA CYS A 306 -16.83 -11.73 10.27
C CYS A 306 -18.13 -12.12 9.56
N TYR A 307 -17.98 -12.67 8.36
CA TYR A 307 -19.12 -13.01 7.51
C TYR A 307 -18.78 -14.14 6.54
N ILE A 308 -19.84 -14.75 6.03
CA ILE A 308 -19.81 -15.83 5.03
C ILE A 308 -20.21 -15.24 3.68
N THR A 309 -19.57 -15.71 2.61
CA THR A 309 -19.85 -15.33 1.23
C THR A 309 -20.12 -16.54 0.33
N ASP A 310 -20.93 -16.35 -0.70
CA ASP A 310 -21.12 -17.34 -1.77
C ASP A 310 -19.97 -17.33 -2.79
N ALA A 311 -20.01 -18.21 -3.79
CA ALA A 311 -19.02 -18.27 -4.87
C ALA A 311 -18.94 -16.98 -5.73
N LYS A 312 -19.88 -16.03 -5.58
CA LYS A 312 -19.89 -14.72 -6.26
C LYS A 312 -19.41 -13.58 -5.36
N GLY A 313 -19.07 -13.88 -4.11
CA GLY A 313 -18.60 -12.90 -3.12
C GLY A 313 -19.72 -12.10 -2.49
N ILE A 314 -20.98 -12.55 -2.65
CA ILE A 314 -22.13 -11.94 -1.99
C ILE A 314 -22.17 -12.42 -0.56
N ILE A 315 -22.29 -11.50 0.39
CA ILE A 315 -22.41 -11.83 1.81
C ILE A 315 -23.76 -12.53 2.05
N THR A 316 -23.71 -13.79 2.46
CA THR A 316 -24.89 -14.60 2.77
C THR A 316 -25.27 -14.49 4.24
N SER A 317 -24.28 -14.37 5.13
CA SER A 317 -24.48 -14.31 6.58
C SER A 317 -23.43 -13.44 7.27
N TYR A 318 -23.85 -12.59 8.21
CA TYR A 318 -22.95 -11.93 9.16
C TYR A 318 -22.87 -12.74 10.45
N LEU A 319 -21.66 -13.11 10.84
CA LEU A 319 -21.38 -13.86 12.06
C LEU A 319 -21.06 -12.91 13.23
N TYR A 320 -20.37 -11.81 12.95
CA TYR A 320 -20.11 -10.74 13.90
C TYR A 320 -19.90 -9.40 13.18
N ARG A 321 -20.49 -8.33 13.72
CA ARG A 321 -20.37 -6.96 13.21
C ARG A 321 -19.87 -6.01 14.30
N LYS A 322 -18.77 -5.31 14.02
CA LYS A 322 -18.10 -4.43 14.97
C LYS A 322 -18.97 -3.27 15.47
N GLU A 323 -19.83 -2.71 14.62
CA GLU A 323 -20.64 -1.53 14.98
C GLU A 323 -21.75 -1.87 16.00
N GLU A 324 -22.23 -3.11 16.01
CA GLU A 324 -23.34 -3.54 16.87
C GLU A 324 -22.87 -3.87 18.29
N SER A 325 -21.59 -4.20 18.49
CA SER A 325 -21.03 -4.51 19.81
C SER A 325 -20.73 -3.26 20.68
N GLY A 326 -20.72 -2.07 20.06
CA GLY A 326 -20.52 -0.78 20.74
C GLY A 326 -21.79 -0.15 21.34
N LEU A 327 -22.98 -0.66 21.00
CA LEU A 327 -24.24 -0.16 21.53
C LEU A 327 -24.59 -0.82 22.87
N LYS A 328 -24.15 -0.20 23.98
CA LYS A 328 -24.96 -0.27 25.22
C LYS A 328 -26.29 0.47 24.95
N PRO A 329 -27.45 -0.03 25.43
CA PRO A 329 -28.75 0.58 25.17
C PRO A 329 -28.93 1.82 26.05
N GLU A 330 -28.23 2.90 25.74
CA GLU A 330 -28.51 4.25 26.25
C GLU A 330 -27.72 5.27 25.41
N VAL A 331 -28.28 5.65 24.25
CA VAL A 331 -27.75 6.77 23.47
C VAL A 331 -28.66 7.97 23.66
N LYS A 332 -28.23 8.90 24.52
CA LYS A 332 -28.52 10.31 24.31
C LYS A 332 -27.84 10.73 23.01
N GLN A 333 -28.64 11.09 22.02
CA GLN A 333 -28.19 11.62 20.73
C GLN A 333 -27.16 12.74 20.92
N VAL A 334 -25.92 12.46 20.52
CA VAL A 334 -24.99 13.50 20.12
C VAL A 334 -24.96 13.45 18.60
N LYS A 335 -25.46 14.52 17.95
CA LYS A 335 -25.37 14.68 16.50
C LYS A 335 -23.89 14.85 16.11
N THR A 336 -23.31 13.84 15.51
CA THR A 336 -22.08 13.96 14.71
C THR A 336 -22.48 14.28 13.28
N GLU A 337 -22.27 15.52 12.86
CA GLU A 337 -22.35 15.92 11.45
C GLU A 337 -21.13 15.33 10.71
N VAL A 338 -21.42 14.52 9.69
CA VAL A 338 -20.45 13.87 8.82
C VAL A 338 -19.72 14.94 7.98
N TRP A 339 -18.40 14.98 8.08
CA TRP A 339 -17.54 15.83 7.25
C TRP A 339 -17.42 15.23 5.84
N ASN A 340 -17.77 16.01 4.82
CA ASN A 340 -17.61 15.64 3.42
C ASN A 340 -16.34 16.31 2.85
N SER A 341 -15.43 15.51 2.29
CA SER A 341 -14.14 15.92 1.72
C SER A 341 -14.25 16.71 0.42
N ASP A 342 -15.40 16.67 -0.25
CA ASP A 342 -15.47 17.01 -1.67
C ASP A 342 -15.69 18.50 -1.96
N THR A 343 -15.73 19.34 -0.92
CA THR A 343 -15.69 20.79 -1.10
C THR A 343 -14.94 21.45 0.05
N TRP A 344 -13.82 22.11 -0.26
CA TRP A 344 -13.17 23.08 0.63
C TRP A 344 -14.05 24.35 0.69
N LYS A 345 -15.26 24.23 1.24
CA LYS A 345 -16.15 25.35 1.53
C LYS A 345 -15.91 25.72 2.99
N GLY A 346 -15.54 26.98 3.24
CA GLY A 346 -15.04 27.54 4.51
C GLY A 346 -15.93 27.44 5.77
N GLU A 347 -16.80 26.44 5.88
CA GLU A 347 -17.59 26.15 7.08
C GLU A 347 -16.70 25.71 8.25
N SER A 348 -15.59 25.03 7.98
CA SER A 348 -14.59 24.60 8.99
C SER A 348 -13.92 25.78 9.71
N PHE A 349 -13.91 26.96 9.10
CA PHE A 349 -13.22 28.14 9.63
C PHE A 349 -14.09 29.06 10.48
N ARG A 350 -15.42 28.87 10.49
CA ARG A 350 -16.34 29.69 11.29
C ARG A 350 -16.13 29.54 12.80
N PHE A 351 -15.42 28.51 13.23
CA PHE A 351 -15.13 28.23 14.64
C PHE A 351 -13.89 28.97 15.19
N PHE A 352 -13.12 29.65 14.34
CA PHE A 352 -11.93 30.38 14.75
C PHE A 352 -12.21 31.88 14.91
N LYS A 353 -12.43 32.35 16.14
CA LYS A 353 -12.28 33.77 16.45
C LYS A 353 -10.78 34.08 16.58
N PRO A 354 -10.16 34.86 15.68
CA PRO A 354 -8.73 35.13 15.75
C PRO A 354 -8.42 35.93 17.02
N ARG A 355 -7.50 35.41 17.84
CA ARG A 355 -7.10 36.02 19.12
C ARG A 355 -5.61 36.36 19.19
N SER A 356 -4.76 35.70 18.40
CA SER A 356 -3.33 36.02 18.26
C SER A 356 -3.01 36.46 16.84
N GLU A 357 -1.92 37.22 16.66
CA GLU A 357 -1.41 37.63 15.34
C GLU A 357 -1.18 36.43 14.40
N GLN A 358 -0.73 35.29 14.93
CA GLN A 358 -0.58 34.06 14.13
C GLN A 358 -1.91 33.51 13.64
N THR A 359 -2.94 33.49 14.49
CA THR A 359 -4.28 33.04 14.06
C THR A 359 -4.92 34.01 13.06
N LYS A 360 -4.55 35.31 13.10
CA LYS A 360 -4.92 36.29 12.07
C LYS A 360 -4.18 36.01 10.76
N LYS A 361 -2.88 35.70 10.80
CA LYS A 361 -2.07 35.32 9.64
C LYS A 361 -2.66 34.08 8.95
N ILE A 362 -2.91 33.01 9.70
CA ILE A 362 -3.55 31.77 9.19
C ILE A 362 -4.90 32.09 8.56
N GLY A 363 -5.77 32.82 9.26
CA GLY A 363 -7.08 33.21 8.72
C GLY A 363 -7.01 34.08 7.47
N SER A 364 -6.01 34.94 7.34
CA SER A 364 -5.77 35.74 6.13
C SER A 364 -5.33 34.85 4.96
N LEU A 365 -4.41 33.92 5.19
CA LEU A 365 -3.92 33.00 4.15
C LEU A 365 -5.04 32.10 3.63
N VAL A 366 -5.91 31.63 4.52
CA VAL A 366 -7.10 30.84 4.15
C VAL A 366 -8.03 31.65 3.25
N LYS A 367 -8.36 32.89 3.63
CA LYS A 367 -9.19 33.77 2.80
C LYS A 367 -8.55 34.08 1.45
N THR A 368 -7.23 34.28 1.42
CA THR A 368 -6.49 34.46 0.17
C THR A 368 -6.64 33.22 -0.68
N TYR A 369 -6.45 32.02 -0.12
CA TYR A 369 -6.62 30.76 -0.84
C TYR A 369 -8.04 30.61 -1.40
N GLU A 370 -9.08 30.86 -0.59
CA GLU A 370 -10.48 30.84 -1.03
C GLU A 370 -10.72 31.79 -2.21
N SER A 371 -10.15 32.99 -2.17
CA SER A 371 -10.32 33.99 -3.25
C SER A 371 -9.64 33.62 -4.58
N ILE A 372 -8.66 32.71 -4.54
CA ILE A 372 -7.92 32.24 -5.72
C ILE A 372 -8.20 30.78 -6.07
N ALA A 373 -9.01 30.07 -5.29
CA ALA A 373 -9.29 28.65 -5.50
C ALA A 373 -9.98 28.38 -6.84
N ASP A 374 -10.90 29.27 -7.22
CA ASP A 374 -11.63 29.23 -8.50
C ASP A 374 -10.81 29.81 -9.67
N GLN A 375 -9.61 30.34 -9.40
CA GLN A 375 -8.72 30.83 -10.46
C GLN A 375 -7.86 29.66 -10.96
N ASN A 376 -7.72 29.51 -12.29
CA ASN A 376 -6.80 28.55 -12.92
C ASN A 376 -5.30 28.89 -12.73
N ASN A 377 -4.95 29.58 -11.64
CA ASN A 377 -3.59 29.97 -11.31
C ASN A 377 -3.01 29.01 -10.25
N LEU A 378 -2.58 27.84 -10.70
CA LEU A 378 -2.04 26.78 -9.84
C LEU A 378 -0.79 27.26 -9.05
N THR A 379 0.04 28.11 -9.65
CA THR A 379 1.23 28.67 -8.99
C THR A 379 0.87 29.56 -7.81
N ALA A 380 -0.12 30.44 -7.97
CA ALA A 380 -0.60 31.28 -6.87
C ALA A 380 -1.21 30.44 -5.74
N ARG A 381 -1.97 29.39 -6.09
CA ARG A 381 -2.54 28.44 -5.12
C ARG A 381 -1.44 27.72 -4.34
N LEU A 382 -0.41 27.21 -5.03
CA LEU A 382 0.70 26.50 -4.40
C LEU A 382 1.51 27.40 -3.46
N PHE A 383 1.72 28.67 -3.84
CA PHE A 383 2.41 29.65 -3.00
C PHE A 383 1.64 29.90 -1.70
N VAL A 384 0.33 30.16 -1.78
CA VAL A 384 -0.50 30.44 -0.59
C VAL A 384 -0.59 29.23 0.33
N ILE A 385 -0.67 28.01 -0.22
CA ILE A 385 -0.65 26.78 0.57
C ILE A 385 0.67 26.56 1.29
N SER A 386 1.79 26.88 0.64
CA SER A 386 3.11 26.76 1.26
C SER A 386 3.26 27.73 2.44
N GLU A 387 2.79 28.97 2.29
CA GLU A 387 2.74 29.94 3.39
C GLU A 387 1.81 29.48 4.53
N LEU A 388 0.68 28.85 4.19
CA LEU A 388 -0.27 28.33 5.18
C LEU A 388 0.32 27.16 5.96
N GLN A 389 1.05 26.26 5.30
CA GLN A 389 1.79 25.15 5.92
C GLN A 389 2.79 25.70 6.95
N ILE A 390 3.62 26.67 6.56
CA ILE A 390 4.62 27.29 7.44
C ILE A 390 3.93 27.91 8.67
N ALA A 391 2.86 28.69 8.46
CA ALA A 391 2.14 29.35 9.54
C ALA A 391 1.50 28.35 10.54
N LEU A 392 1.03 27.19 10.06
CA LEU A 392 0.47 26.13 10.90
C LEU A 392 1.54 25.42 11.72
N VAL A 393 2.68 25.10 11.11
CA VAL A 393 3.82 24.48 11.81
C VAL A 393 4.37 25.42 12.89
N ASP A 394 4.54 26.70 12.58
CA ASP A 394 4.97 27.71 13.55
C ASP A 394 4.00 27.83 14.74
N TRP A 395 2.69 27.77 14.46
CA TRP A 395 1.68 27.81 15.51
C TRP A 395 1.72 26.56 16.40
N LEU A 396 1.83 25.37 15.80
CA LEU A 396 1.89 24.09 16.51
C LEU A 396 3.12 24.01 17.41
N HIS A 397 4.28 24.50 16.95
CA HIS A 397 5.49 24.58 17.77
C HIS A 397 5.34 25.48 19.00
N GLN A 398 4.58 26.58 18.90
CA GLN A 398 4.43 27.52 20.00
C GLN A 398 3.30 27.17 20.98
N LYS A 399 2.35 26.32 20.59
CA LYS A 399 1.14 26.00 21.35
C LYS A 399 0.86 24.48 21.30
N PRO A 400 1.60 23.66 22.07
CA PRO A 400 1.60 22.22 21.84
C PRO A 400 0.36 21.45 22.36
N GLN A 401 -0.61 22.08 23.05
CA GLN A 401 -1.65 21.32 23.76
C GLN A 401 -3.06 21.95 23.72
N GLY A 402 -4.07 21.07 23.74
CA GLY A 402 -5.49 21.39 23.83
C GLY A 402 -6.29 21.16 22.55
N ALA A 403 -7.62 21.27 22.62
CA ALA A 403 -8.54 21.02 21.50
C ALA A 403 -8.22 21.79 20.20
N ARG A 404 -7.53 22.94 20.30
CA ARG A 404 -7.09 23.71 19.15
C ARG A 404 -5.93 23.09 18.39
N ALA A 405 -5.06 22.33 19.06
CA ALA A 405 -3.96 21.62 18.39
C ALA A 405 -4.51 20.54 17.46
N SER A 406 -5.53 19.79 17.89
CA SER A 406 -6.22 18.81 17.04
C SER A 406 -6.83 19.47 15.79
N THR A 407 -7.49 20.61 15.92
CA THR A 407 -8.01 21.36 14.77
C THR A 407 -6.91 21.82 13.82
N MET A 408 -5.78 22.31 14.36
CA MET A 408 -4.65 22.75 13.52
C MET A 408 -3.94 21.58 12.83
N LEU A 409 -3.89 20.40 13.45
CA LEU A 409 -3.35 19.18 12.83
C LEU A 409 -4.26 18.70 11.69
N ILE A 410 -5.58 18.72 11.86
CA ILE A 410 -6.53 18.42 10.78
C ILE A 410 -6.36 19.40 9.62
N LEU A 411 -6.20 20.68 9.92
CA LEU A 411 -5.98 21.69 8.90
C LEU A 411 -4.62 21.50 8.19
N LEU A 412 -3.56 21.16 8.92
CA LEU A 412 -2.25 20.86 8.35
C LEU A 412 -2.31 19.66 7.41
N ASP A 413 -3.02 18.59 7.77
CA ASP A 413 -3.24 17.43 6.90
C ASP A 413 -3.95 17.82 5.60
N GLN A 414 -4.99 18.65 5.66
CA GLN A 414 -5.68 19.17 4.48
C GLN A 414 -4.77 20.01 3.59
N VAL A 415 -3.95 20.89 4.19
CA VAL A 415 -2.98 21.73 3.47
C VAL A 415 -1.94 20.88 2.75
N LEU A 416 -1.45 19.80 3.38
CA LEU A 416 -0.49 18.87 2.77
C LEU A 416 -1.10 18.10 1.60
N LYS A 417 -2.34 17.63 1.73
CA LYS A 417 -3.08 16.94 0.64
C LYS A 417 -3.27 17.84 -0.57
N GLU A 418 -3.70 19.08 -0.34
CA GLU A 418 -3.92 20.04 -1.42
C GLU A 418 -2.60 20.50 -2.06
N GLN A 419 -1.54 20.67 -1.28
CA GLN A 419 -0.19 20.94 -1.80
C GLN A 419 0.28 19.83 -2.74
N HIS A 420 0.06 18.57 -2.36
CA HIS A 420 0.41 17.41 -3.17
C HIS A 420 -0.37 17.41 -4.48
N ALA A 421 -1.70 17.57 -4.44
CA ALA A 421 -2.56 17.60 -5.62
C ALA A 421 -2.20 18.74 -6.61
N LEU A 422 -1.88 19.93 -6.10
CA LEU A 422 -1.40 21.05 -6.92
C LEU A 422 -0.04 20.76 -7.55
N THR A 423 0.86 20.11 -6.81
CA THR A 423 2.18 19.73 -7.32
C THR A 423 2.07 18.72 -8.46
N GLU A 424 1.20 17.72 -8.32
CA GLU A 424 0.91 16.75 -9.40
C GLU A 424 0.29 17.44 -10.62
N SER A 425 -0.70 18.30 -10.41
CA SER A 425 -1.34 19.05 -11.51
C SER A 425 -0.36 19.94 -12.28
N ILE A 426 0.57 20.60 -11.58
CA ILE A 426 1.63 21.40 -12.21
C ILE A 426 2.60 20.49 -12.95
N ALA A 427 2.98 19.34 -12.37
CA ALA A 427 3.86 18.38 -13.04
C ALA A 427 3.25 17.87 -14.35
N ASP A 428 1.95 17.55 -14.36
CA ASP A 428 1.23 17.10 -15.56
C ASP A 428 1.23 18.18 -16.66
N ILE A 429 0.98 19.45 -16.30
CA ILE A 429 1.02 20.58 -17.24
C ILE A 429 2.44 20.77 -17.78
N LEU A 430 3.44 20.70 -16.92
CA LEU A 430 4.85 20.83 -17.33
C LEU A 430 5.27 19.68 -18.22
N GLU A 431 4.82 18.45 -17.98
CA GLU A 431 5.10 17.30 -18.84
C GLU A 431 4.46 17.46 -20.23
N ALA A 432 3.22 17.95 -20.28
CA ALA A 432 2.48 18.21 -21.51
C ALA A 432 3.04 19.39 -22.34
N ASP A 433 3.69 20.37 -21.71
CA ASP A 433 4.30 21.50 -22.41
C ASP A 433 5.66 21.13 -23.05
N ALA A 434 5.81 21.42 -24.34
CA ALA A 434 7.05 21.20 -25.09
C ALA A 434 8.14 22.26 -24.77
N ASN A 435 7.82 23.31 -24.01
CA ASN A 435 8.75 24.38 -23.69
C ASN A 435 9.73 23.99 -22.55
N PRO A 436 11.03 23.79 -22.84
CA PRO A 436 12.01 23.36 -21.85
C PRO A 436 12.29 24.41 -20.76
N ILE A 437 11.96 25.69 -20.97
CA ILE A 437 12.18 26.75 -19.97
C ILE A 437 11.15 26.65 -18.84
N LEU A 438 9.90 26.28 -19.15
CA LEU A 438 8.87 26.06 -18.14
C LEU A 438 9.12 24.79 -17.32
N LYS A 439 9.71 23.75 -17.92
CA LYS A 439 10.15 22.53 -17.20
C LYS A 439 11.29 22.78 -16.18
N ILE A 440 12.00 23.90 -16.29
CA ILE A 440 13.13 24.27 -15.43
C ILE A 440 12.68 25.09 -14.20
N SER A 441 11.61 25.90 -14.32
CA SER A 441 11.07 26.72 -13.21
C SER A 441 10.10 25.93 -12.34
#